data_AF-A0A660SI71-F1
#
_entry.id   AF-A0A660SI71-F1
#
_cell.length_a   1.000
_cell.length_b   1.000
_cell.length_c   1.000
_cell.angle_alpha   90.00
_cell.angle_beta   90.00
_cell.angle_gamma   90.00
#
_symmetry.space_group_name_H-M   'P 1'
#
loop_
_entity.id
_entity.type
_entity.pdbx_description
1 polymer ?
#
loop_
_entity_poly.entity_id
_entity_poly.type
_entity_poly.pdbx_seq_one_letter_code
_entity_poly.pdbx_strand_id
1 'polypeptide(L)' 'MIIRVKVIPNASRPLVERREGYYLVRVDAPPKKGKANQRLIAILAGYFKIPKTKLRIVKGLRGRIKEVMIID' A
#
# COMPACT_ATOMS: atom_id res chain seq x y z
N MET A 1 -10.18 10.05 3.12
CA MET A 1 -9.06 10.64 2.34
C MET A 1 -8.52 9.64 1.30
N ILE A 2 -8.06 10.08 0.11
CA ILE A 2 -7.35 9.21 -0.86
C ILE A 2 -5.87 9.58 -0.89
N ILE A 3 -4.99 8.57 -0.83
CA ILE A 3 -3.54 8.73 -0.98
C ILE A 3 -3.03 7.99 -2.22
N ARG A 4 -2.01 8.57 -2.85
CA ARG A 4 -1.27 7.92 -3.93
C ARG A 4 -0.14 7.08 -3.36
N VAL A 5 -0.01 5.84 -3.83
CA VAL A 5 0.97 4.88 -3.34
C VAL A 5 1.72 4.25 -4.51
N LYS A 6 3.05 4.30 -4.49
CA LYS A 6 3.93 3.59 -5.41
C LYS A 6 4.48 2.35 -4.70
N VAL A 7 4.20 1.18 -5.26
CA VAL A 7 4.54 -0.13 -4.68
C VAL A 7 5.80 -0.69 -5.33
N ILE A 8 6.76 -1.07 -4.50
CA ILE A 8 7.94 -1.87 -4.90
C ILE A 8 7.76 -3.28 -4.31
N PRO A 9 7.28 -4.26 -5.09
CA PRO A 9 7.11 -5.63 -4.60
C PRO A 9 8.45 -6.38 -4.54
N ASN A 10 8.45 -7.55 -3.90
CA ASN A 10 9.64 -8.39 -3.68
C ASN A 10 10.80 -7.63 -2.98
N ALA A 11 10.48 -6.67 -2.12
CA ALA A 11 11.49 -6.01 -1.31
C ALA A 11 12.00 -6.96 -0.22
N SER A 12 13.26 -6.81 0.18
CA SER A 12 13.83 -7.61 1.29
C SER A 12 13.14 -7.35 2.63
N ARG A 13 12.65 -6.12 2.84
CA ARG A 13 11.93 -5.70 4.04
C ARG A 13 10.81 -4.71 3.68
N PRO A 14 9.70 -4.71 4.42
CA PRO A 14 8.65 -3.71 4.26
C PRO A 14 9.14 -2.34 4.75
N LEU A 15 8.80 -1.28 4.02
CA LEU A 15 9.15 0.10 4.38
C LEU A 15 8.11 1.06 3.79
N VAL A 16 7.79 2.12 4.53
CA VAL A 16 6.95 3.21 4.06
C VAL A 16 7.75 4.50 4.08
N GLU A 17 7.82 5.18 2.95
CA GLU A 17 8.48 6.47 2.82
C GLU A 17 7.48 7.48 2.26
N ARG A 18 7.28 8.60 2.96
CA ARG A 18 6.50 9.71 2.43
C ARG A 18 7.39 10.52 1.48
N ARG A 19 6.92 10.70 0.25
CA ARG A 19 7.53 11.55 -0.78
C ARG A 19 6.56 12.68 -1.12
N GLU A 20 7.01 13.65 -1.89
CA GLU A 20 6.13 14.72 -2.37
C GLU A 20 5.01 14.14 -3.25
N GLY A 21 3.77 14.26 -2.77
CA GLY A 21 2.57 13.82 -3.47
C GLY A 21 2.27 12.32 -3.47
N TYR A 22 3.10 11.46 -2.86
CA TYR A 22 2.81 10.02 -2.76
C TYR A 22 3.59 9.30 -1.65
N TYR A 23 3.17 8.08 -1.33
CA TYR A 23 3.90 7.16 -0.46
C TYR A 23 4.62 6.11 -1.31
N LEU A 24 5.93 5.96 -1.13
CA LEU A 24 6.66 4.82 -1.64
C LEU A 24 6.57 3.69 -0.62
N VAL A 25 6.04 2.54 -1.03
CA VAL A 25 5.88 1.39 -0.14
C VAL A 25 6.61 0.19 -0.72
N ARG A 26 7.63 -0.25 0.01
CA ARG A 26 8.29 -1.53 -0.22
C ARG A 26 7.46 -2.63 0.38
N VAL A 27 7.15 -3.64 -0.44
CA VAL A 27 6.31 -4.77 -0.08
C VAL A 27 7.14 -6.04 -0.23
N ASP A 28 7.30 -6.74 0.88
CA ASP A 28 7.99 -8.03 1.04
C ASP A 28 7.14 -9.22 0.57
N ALA A 29 6.15 -8.97 -0.28
CA ALA A 29 5.29 -9.98 -0.88
C ALA A 29 5.33 -9.89 -2.42
N PRO A 30 5.16 -11.03 -3.11
CA PRO A 30 5.18 -11.05 -4.57
C PRO A 30 3.93 -10.40 -5.18
N PRO A 31 4.04 -9.80 -6.39
CA PRO A 31 2.92 -9.21 -7.11
C PRO A 31 2.07 -10.28 -7.82
N LYS A 32 1.85 -11.43 -7.19
CA LYS A 32 1.08 -12.56 -7.73
C LYS A 32 -0.13 -12.84 -6.84
N LYS A 33 -1.25 -13.22 -7.46
CA LYS A 33 -2.50 -13.60 -6.77
C LYS A 33 -2.97 -12.56 -5.71
N GLY A 34 -2.73 -11.27 -5.95
CA GLY A 34 -3.11 -10.20 -5.01
C GLY A 34 -2.30 -10.11 -3.71
N LYS A 35 -1.27 -10.94 -3.50
CA LYS A 35 -0.47 -10.97 -2.26
C LYS A 35 0.16 -9.61 -1.94
N ALA A 36 0.76 -8.95 -2.92
CA ALA A 36 1.30 -7.60 -2.75
C ALA A 36 0.23 -6.57 -2.32
N ASN A 37 -1.01 -6.71 -2.79
CA ASN A 37 -2.11 -5.80 -2.44
C ASN A 37 -2.54 -6.00 -0.99
N GLN A 38 -2.70 -7.26 -0.56
CA GLN A 38 -3.05 -7.59 0.82
C GLN A 38 -1.96 -7.14 1.79
N ARG A 39 -0.69 -7.41 1.45
CA ARG A 39 0.46 -7.02 2.27
C ARG A 39 0.62 -5.50 2.33
N LEU A 40 0.38 -4.79 1.23
CA LEU A 40 0.35 -3.32 1.23
C LEU A 40 -0.65 -2.76 2.25
N ILE A 41 -1.88 -3.26 2.25
CA ILE A 41 -2.90 -2.81 3.21
C ILE A 41 -2.44 -3.05 4.65
N ALA A 42 -1.83 -4.21 4.93
CA ALA A 42 -1.30 -4.51 6.26
C ALA A 42 -0.16 -3.55 6.68
N ILE A 43 0.74 -3.22 5.76
CA ILE A 43 1.83 -2.27 6.01
C ILE A 43 1.28 -0.87 6.30
N LEU A 44 0.36 -0.39 5.46
CA LEU A 44 -0.25 0.93 5.63
C LEU A 44 -1.11 1.02 6.90
N ALA A 45 -1.82 -0.04 7.26
CA ALA A 45 -2.59 -0.10 8.51
C ALA A 45 -1.68 0.10 9.73
N GLY A 46 -0.53 -0.58 9.76
CA GLY A 46 0.46 -0.42 10.81
C GLY A 46 1.08 0.99 10.83
N TYR A 47 1.41 1.53 9.66
CA TYR A 47 2.00 2.86 9.54
C TYR A 47 1.05 3.97 10.01
N PHE A 48 -0.21 3.95 9.58
CA PHE A 48 -1.22 4.94 9.98
C PHE A 48 -1.88 4.64 11.33
N LYS A 49 -1.58 3.49 11.95
CA LYS A 49 -2.18 3.02 13.20
C LYS A 49 -3.71 2.93 13.15
N ILE A 50 -4.25 2.43 12.03
CA ILE A 50 -5.69 2.25 11.82
C ILE A 50 -6.02 0.79 11.42
N PRO A 51 -7.25 0.33 11.64
CA PRO A 51 -7.71 -0.97 11.17
C PRO A 51 -7.58 -1.15 9.65
N LYS A 52 -7.26 -2.37 9.20
CA LYS A 52 -7.21 -2.72 7.77
C LYS A 52 -8.55 -2.46 7.05
N THR A 53 -9.67 -2.56 7.76
CA THR A 53 -11.02 -2.30 7.25
C THR A 53 -11.23 -0.85 6.82
N LYS A 54 -10.45 0.09 7.38
CA LYS A 54 -10.45 1.50 6.99
C LYS A 54 -9.58 1.80 5.77
N LEU A 55 -8.93 0.80 5.19
CA LEU A 55 -8.05 0.96 4.03
C LEU A 55 -8.56 0.14 2.85
N ARG A 56 -8.73 0.80 1.70
CA ARG A 56 -9.18 0.14 0.47
C ARG A 56 -8.41 0.64 -0.74
N ILE A 57 -7.86 -0.27 -1.54
CA ILE A 57 -7.30 0.08 -2.85
C ILE A 57 -8.47 0.36 -3.79
N VAL A 58 -8.61 1.60 -4.24
CA VAL A 58 -9.69 2.04 -5.15
C VAL A 58 -9.26 2.03 -6.60
N LYS A 59 -7.95 2.19 -6.90
CA LYS A 59 -7.39 2.05 -8.24
C LYS A 59 -6.00 1.40 -8.24
N GLY A 60 -5.59 0.88 -9.40
CA GLY A 60 -4.24 0.35 -9.59
C GLY A 60 -4.03 -1.08 -9.07
N LEU A 61 -5.07 -1.89 -8.97
CA LEU A 61 -4.98 -3.28 -8.47
C LEU A 61 -3.94 -4.13 -9.23
N ARG A 62 -3.78 -3.89 -10.55
CA ARG A 62 -2.80 -4.56 -11.42
C ARG A 62 -1.50 -3.78 -11.62
N GLY A 63 -1.44 -2.53 -11.15
CA GLY A 63 -0.31 -1.63 -11.34
C GLY A 63 0.55 -1.44 -10.09
N ARG A 64 1.74 -0.87 -10.30
CA ARG A 64 2.63 -0.43 -9.20
C ARG A 64 2.16 0.87 -8.55
N ILE A 65 1.42 1.71 -9.26
CA ILE A 65 0.81 2.92 -8.72
C ILE A 65 -0.63 2.58 -8.30
N LYS A 66 -1.00 2.96 -7.08
CA LYS A 66 -2.29 2.67 -6.47
C LYS A 66 -2.88 3.94 -5.85
N GLU A 67 -4.20 4.01 -5.86
CA GLU A 67 -4.94 4.94 -5.03
C GLU A 67 -5.53 4.14 -3.87
N VAL A 68 -5.21 4.55 -2.64
CA VAL A 68 -5.70 3.92 -1.42
C VAL A 68 -6.59 4.92 -0.69
N MET A 69 -7.84 4.53 -0.49
CA MET A 69 -8.79 5.25 0.33
C MET A 69 -8.58 4.89 1.80
N ILE A 70 -8.55 5.92 2.64
CA ILE A 70 -8.56 5.88 4.10
C ILE A 70 -9.93 6.40 4.55
N ILE A 71 -10.69 5.55 5.22
CA ILE A 71 -12.00 5.87 5.82
C ILE A 71 -11.75 6.26 7.29
N ASP A 72 -12.36 7.34 7.75
CA ASP A 72 -12.29 7.75 9.16
C ASP A 72 -13.22 6.96 10.08
#